data_AF-A0A0F8W741-F1
#
_entry.id   AF-A0A0F8W741-F1
#
_cell.length_a   1.000
_cell.length_b   1.000
_cell.length_c   1.000
_cell.angle_alpha   90.00
_cell.angle_beta   90.00
_cell.angle_gamma   90.00
#
_symmetry.space_group_name_H-M   'P 1'
#
loop_
_entity.id
_entity.type
_entity.pdbx_description
1 polymer ?
#
loop_
_entity_poly.entity_id
_entity_poly.type
_entity_poly.pdbx_seq_one_letter_code
_entity_poly.pdbx_strand_id
1 'polypeptide(L)'
;MDIDEKQIEQIVEMVLERLSPPDQEISPDRSFGKEDGVFREMEDAIHAAVTAQKQLVGLSLATREKIIQGIRDVCWNNREEYGRMELEETDIGAKEGTVLKLEVACG
;
A
#
# COMPACT_ATOMS: atom_id res chain seq x y z
N MET A 1 -6.19 2.05 -57.71
CA MET A 1 -5.54 1.81 -56.40
C MET A 1 -6.11 0.48 -55.94
N ASP A 2 -5.56 -0.62 -56.44
CA ASP A 2 -6.01 -1.96 -56.08
C ASP A 2 -5.32 -2.32 -54.78
N ILE A 3 -6.09 -2.32 -53.70
CA ILE A 3 -5.63 -2.83 -52.42
C ILE A 3 -5.76 -4.35 -52.54
N ASP A 4 -4.64 -5.06 -52.42
CA ASP A 4 -4.59 -6.53 -52.49
C ASP A 4 -5.36 -7.10 -51.30
N GLU A 5 -6.39 -7.90 -51.59
CA GLU A 5 -7.26 -8.53 -50.58
C GLU A 5 -6.45 -9.38 -49.59
N LYS A 6 -5.35 -9.98 -50.06
CA LYS A 6 -4.41 -10.73 -49.20
C LYS A 6 -3.67 -9.83 -48.22
N GLN A 7 -3.38 -8.59 -48.60
CA GLN A 7 -2.74 -7.63 -47.70
C GLN A 7 -3.72 -7.16 -46.63
N ILE A 8 -5.01 -7.01 -46.97
CA ILE A 8 -6.04 -6.67 -45.98
C ILE A 8 -6.20 -7.81 -44.97
N GLU A 9 -6.28 -9.07 -45.43
CA GLU A 9 -6.37 -10.23 -44.53
C GLU A 9 -5.19 -10.28 -43.56
N GLN A 10 -3.96 -10.10 -44.05
CA GLN A 10 -2.75 -10.09 -43.22
C GLN A 10 -2.75 -8.96 -42.18
N ILE A 11 -3.25 -7.77 -42.56
CA ILE A 11 -3.36 -6.64 -41.63
C ILE A 11 -4.43 -6.90 -40.58
N VAL A 12 -5.57 -7.47 -40.96
CA VAL A 12 -6.67 -7.80 -40.03
C VAL A 12 -6.22 -8.87 -39.03
N GLU A 13 -5.54 -9.91 -39.49
CA GLU A 13 -5.02 -10.98 -38.63
C GLU A 13 -4.00 -10.42 -37.62
N MET A 14 -3.07 -9.59 -38.08
CA MET A 14 -2.08 -8.92 -37.21
C MET A 14 -2.74 -7.95 -36.19
N VAL A 15 -3.84 -7.27 -36.57
CA VAL A 15 -4.57 -6.39 -35.65
C VAL A 15 -5.34 -7.21 -34.62
N LEU A 16 -5.95 -8.33 -35.01
CA LEU A 16 -6.65 -9.24 -34.09
C LEU A 16 -5.68 -9.91 -33.12
N GLU A 17 -4.48 -10.28 -33.54
CA GLU A 17 -3.42 -10.78 -32.65
C GLU A 17 -2.96 -9.71 -31.63
N ARG A 18 -2.88 -8.43 -32.04
CA ARG A 18 -2.51 -7.33 -31.14
C ARG A 18 -3.64 -6.88 -30.21
N LEU A 19 -4.89 -7.05 -30.64
CA LEU A 19 -6.08 -6.72 -29.84
C LEU A 19 -6.53 -7.86 -28.94
N SER A 20 -6.08 -9.08 -29.23
CA SER A 20 -6.15 -10.19 -28.27
C SER A 20 -5.29 -9.79 -27.09
N PRO A 21 -5.88 -9.52 -25.91
CA PRO A 21 -5.07 -9.33 -24.71
C PRO A 21 -4.23 -10.60 -24.58
N PRO A 22 -2.94 -10.51 -24.25
CA PRO A 22 -2.28 -11.70 -23.76
C PRO A 22 -3.15 -12.24 -22.63
N ASP A 23 -3.39 -13.54 -22.60
CA ASP A 23 -3.71 -14.29 -21.39
C ASP A 23 -2.52 -14.15 -20.43
N GLN A 24 -2.21 -12.92 -20.05
CA GLN A 24 -1.72 -12.66 -18.73
C GLN A 24 -2.90 -13.02 -17.86
N GLU A 25 -2.88 -14.26 -17.37
CA GLU A 25 -3.29 -14.46 -15.99
C GLU A 25 -2.60 -13.36 -15.20
N ILE A 26 -3.32 -12.26 -14.98
CA ILE A 26 -3.10 -11.37 -13.87
C ILE A 26 -3.42 -12.25 -12.67
N SER A 27 -2.53 -13.20 -12.39
CA SER A 27 -2.20 -13.50 -11.02
C SER A 27 -1.92 -12.12 -10.46
N PRO A 28 -2.72 -11.59 -9.53
CA PRO A 28 -2.27 -10.43 -8.84
C PRO A 28 -0.99 -10.94 -8.17
N ASP A 29 0.16 -10.54 -8.70
CA ASP A 29 1.36 -10.46 -7.91
C ASP A 29 0.98 -9.45 -6.82
N ARG A 30 0.24 -9.95 -5.82
CA ARG A 30 0.06 -9.30 -4.54
C ARG A 30 1.38 -9.49 -3.81
N SER A 31 2.48 -9.12 -4.45
CA SER A 31 3.53 -8.44 -3.75
C SER A 31 2.85 -7.19 -3.19
N PHE A 32 2.17 -7.38 -2.05
CA PHE A 32 2.06 -6.37 -1.02
C PHE A 32 3.41 -5.67 -1.07
N GLY A 33 3.41 -4.39 -1.45
CA GLY A 33 4.62 -3.67 -1.78
C GLY A 33 5.68 -3.96 -0.73
N LYS A 34 6.95 -3.93 -1.11
CA LYS A 34 8.12 -4.23 -0.27
C LYS A 34 8.16 -3.54 1.12
N GLU A 35 7.18 -2.70 1.45
CA GLU A 35 6.98 -1.96 2.68
C GLU A 35 5.66 -2.39 3.35
N ASP A 36 5.76 -2.80 4.62
CA ASP A 36 4.67 -3.35 5.43
C ASP A 36 3.43 -2.42 5.47
N GLY A 37 2.43 -2.70 4.63
CA GLY A 37 1.14 -2.01 4.63
C GLY A 37 1.03 -0.77 3.75
N VAL A 38 2.03 -0.49 2.89
CA VAL A 38 1.96 0.58 1.88
C VAL A 38 1.55 0.00 0.52
N PHE A 39 0.51 0.58 -0.09
CA PHE A 39 -0.04 0.12 -1.36
C PHE A 39 -0.02 1.24 -2.40
N ARG A 40 0.14 0.84 -3.67
CA ARG A 40 0.12 1.76 -4.80
C ARG A 40 -1.29 2.25 -5.09
N GLU A 41 -2.27 1.35 -5.09
CA GLU A 41 -3.67 1.65 -5.38
C GLU A 41 -4.50 1.63 -4.08
N MET A 42 -5.46 2.55 -3.97
CA MET A 42 -6.27 2.74 -2.75
C MET A 42 -7.13 1.51 -2.45
N GLU A 43 -7.69 0.90 -3.48
CA GLU A 43 -8.56 -0.28 -3.39
C GLU A 43 -7.83 -1.47 -2.76
N ASP A 44 -6.53 -1.62 -3.03
CA ASP A 44 -5.71 -2.68 -2.43
C ASP A 44 -5.52 -2.46 -0.92
N ALA A 45 -5.28 -1.21 -0.50
CA ALA A 45 -5.20 -0.86 0.92
C ALA A 45 -6.52 -1.14 1.64
N ILE A 46 -7.66 -0.79 1.02
CA ILE A 46 -8.99 -1.05 1.58
C ILE A 46 -9.22 -2.56 1.74
N HIS A 47 -8.95 -3.36 0.71
CA HIS A 47 -9.14 -4.81 0.78
C HIS A 47 -8.24 -5.48 1.83
N ALA A 48 -6.99 -5.03 1.93
CA ALA A 48 -6.05 -5.49 2.96
C ALA A 48 -6.55 -5.14 4.37
N ALA A 49 -6.97 -3.89 4.59
CA ALA A 49 -7.48 -3.42 5.88
C ALA A 49 -8.74 -4.18 6.31
N VAL A 50 -9.70 -4.43 5.41
CA VAL A 50 -10.92 -5.22 5.71
C VAL A 50 -10.57 -6.65 6.13
N THR A 51 -9.59 -7.25 5.46
CA THR A 51 -9.12 -8.61 5.79
C THR A 51 -8.45 -8.65 7.16
N ALA A 52 -7.52 -7.73 7.41
CA ALA A 52 -6.79 -7.62 8.67
C ALA A 52 -7.73 -7.30 9.85
N GLN A 53 -8.73 -6.43 9.65
CA GLN A 53 -9.69 -6.05 10.69
C GLN A 53 -10.50 -7.26 11.17
N LYS A 54 -10.98 -8.11 10.24
CA LYS A 54 -11.72 -9.34 10.58
C LYS A 54 -10.88 -10.31 11.41
N GLN A 55 -9.59 -10.42 11.08
CA GLN A 55 -8.65 -11.24 11.85
C GLN A 55 -8.40 -10.64 13.24
N LEU A 56 -8.12 -9.34 13.31
CA LEU A 56 -7.86 -8.60 14.56
C LEU A 56 -9.02 -8.73 15.56
N VAL A 57 -10.26 -8.56 15.09
CA VAL A 57 -11.45 -8.70 15.97
C VAL A 57 -11.77 -10.14 16.37
N GLY A 58 -11.17 -11.12 15.70
CA GLY A 58 -11.21 -12.52 16.13
C GLY A 58 -10.20 -12.86 17.23
N LEU A 59 -9.18 -12.02 17.46
CA LEU A 59 -8.15 -12.27 18.46
C LEU A 59 -8.64 -12.01 19.88
N SER A 60 -8.01 -12.64 20.88
CA SER A 60 -8.26 -12.33 22.28
C SER A 60 -7.84 -10.90 22.64
N LEU A 61 -8.45 -10.32 23.67
CA LEU A 61 -8.03 -9.00 24.19
C LEU A 61 -6.55 -9.00 24.60
N ALA A 62 -6.05 -10.08 25.21
CA ALA A 62 -4.65 -10.21 25.59
C ALA A 62 -3.70 -10.18 24.39
N THR A 63 -4.10 -10.76 23.26
CA THR A 63 -3.32 -10.68 22.01
C THR A 63 -3.35 -9.28 21.43
N ARG A 64 -4.51 -8.62 21.44
CA ARG A 64 -4.62 -7.22 20.96
C ARG A 64 -3.81 -6.27 21.82
N GLU A 65 -3.76 -6.48 23.13
CA GLU A 65 -2.91 -5.71 24.04
C GLU A 65 -1.43 -5.81 23.66
N LYS A 66 -0.95 -7.02 23.31
CA LYS A 66 0.42 -7.20 22.83
C LYS A 66 0.70 -6.43 21.53
N ILE A 67 -0.27 -6.38 20.62
CA ILE A 67 -0.16 -5.60 19.38
C ILE A 67 -0.07 -4.11 19.71
N ILE A 68 -0.96 -3.61 20.57
CA ILE A 68 -0.96 -2.21 21.02
C ILE A 68 0.36 -1.86 21.69
N GLN A 69 0.87 -2.72 22.57
CA GLN A 69 2.14 -2.49 23.24
C GLN A 69 3.30 -2.43 22.23
N GLY A 70 3.33 -3.33 21.24
CA GLY A 70 4.34 -3.27 20.18
C GLY A 70 4.30 -1.95 19.40
N ILE A 71 3.11 -1.44 19.07
CA ILE A 71 2.95 -0.13 18.40
C ILE A 71 3.47 1.00 19.29
N ARG A 72 3.10 0.99 20.58
CA ARG A 72 3.56 1.99 21.57
C ARG A 72 5.08 1.98 21.73
N ASP A 73 5.67 0.80 21.87
CA ASP A 73 7.12 0.64 22.04
C ASP A 73 7.88 1.15 20.82
N VAL A 74 7.44 0.79 19.61
CA VAL A 74 8.05 1.28 18.36
C VAL A 74 7.92 2.79 18.26
N CYS A 75 6.73 3.34 18.51
CA CYS A 75 6.52 4.79 18.49
C CYS A 75 7.41 5.51 19.51
N TRP A 76 7.45 5.03 20.76
CA TRP A 76 8.25 5.62 21.82
C TRP A 76 9.75 5.61 21.47
N ASN A 77 10.25 4.49 20.94
CA ASN A 77 11.65 4.34 20.57
C ASN A 77 12.05 5.23 19.38
N ASN A 78 11.11 5.59 18.50
CA ASN A 78 11.37 6.37 17.29
C ASN A 78 10.83 7.82 17.35
N ARG A 79 10.28 8.25 18.49
CA ARG A 79 9.57 9.54 18.62
C ARG A 79 10.36 10.77 18.19
N GLU A 80 11.66 10.80 18.48
CA GLU A 80 12.52 11.92 18.07
C GLU A 80 12.68 11.99 16.55
N GLU A 81 12.80 10.83 15.91
CA GLU A 81 12.93 10.71 14.45
C GLU A 81 11.62 11.07 13.75
N TYR A 82 10.49 10.55 14.23
CA TYR A 82 9.18 10.89 13.67
C TYR A 82 8.86 12.38 13.82
N GLY A 83 9.19 12.97 14.99
CA GLY A 83 9.02 14.40 15.20
C GLY A 83 9.91 15.26 14.31
N ARG A 84 11.11 14.78 13.95
CA ARG A 84 12.00 15.41 12.97
C ARG A 84 11.42 15.31 11.55
N MET A 85 10.99 14.12 11.14
CA MET A 85 10.39 13.89 9.82
C MET A 85 9.15 14.75 9.58
N GLU A 86 8.25 14.88 10.58
CA GLU A 86 7.05 15.74 10.51
C GLU A 86 7.44 17.19 10.16
N LEU A 87 8.47 17.74 10.82
CA LEU A 87 8.93 19.11 10.59
C LEU A 87 9.61 19.27 9.24
N GLU A 88 10.46 18.33 8.85
CA GLU A 88 11.17 18.39 7.57
C GLU A 88 10.23 18.30 6.37
N GLU A 89 9.15 17.54 6.48
CA GLU A 89 8.17 17.41 5.40
C GLU A 89 7.22 18.60 5.33
N THR A 90 6.77 19.12 6.48
CA THR A 90 5.67 20.07 6.53
C THR A 90 6.07 21.51 6.83
N ASP A 91 7.23 21.74 7.44
CA ASP A 91 7.67 23.02 8.02
C ASP A 91 6.69 23.59 9.09
N ILE A 92 5.82 22.74 9.67
CA ILE A 92 4.79 23.15 10.63
C ILE A 92 5.13 22.65 12.04
N GLY A 93 5.21 23.58 13.00
CA GLY A 93 5.34 23.27 14.43
C GLY A 93 6.73 23.57 15.00
N ALA A 94 7.07 22.91 16.11
CA ALA A 94 8.37 23.02 16.78
C ALA A 94 8.83 21.65 17.27
N LYS A 95 10.14 21.41 17.29
CA LYS A 95 10.74 20.10 17.60
C LYS A 95 10.29 19.55 18.95
N GLU A 96 10.28 20.38 19.98
CA GLU A 96 9.87 19.98 21.32
C GLU A 96 8.37 19.64 21.36
N GLY A 97 7.56 20.36 20.59
CA GLY A 97 6.12 20.13 20.50
C GLY A 97 5.75 18.87 19.72
N THR A 98 6.45 18.59 18.61
CA THR A 98 6.21 17.38 17.80
C THR A 98 6.61 16.11 18.55
N VAL A 99 7.73 16.13 19.29
CA VAL A 99 8.13 14.99 20.14
C VAL A 99 7.17 14.78 21.31
N LEU A 100 6.75 15.85 21.99
CA LEU A 100 5.82 15.74 23.12
C LEU A 100 4.47 15.11 22.71
N LYS A 101 3.95 15.43 21.51
CA LYS A 101 2.74 14.80 20.96
C LYS A 101 2.90 13.27 20.89
N LEU A 102 4.06 12.80 20.46
CA LEU A 102 4.35 11.37 20.30
C LEU A 102 4.56 10.69 21.66
N GLU A 103 5.22 11.36 22.61
CA GLU A 103 5.36 10.86 23.99
C GLU A 103 3.99 10.66 24.65
N VAL A 104 3.07 11.61 24.50
CA VAL A 104 1.73 11.50 25.08
C VAL A 104 0.87 10.43 24.39
N ALA A 105 1.03 10.23 23.08
CA ALA A 105 0.27 9.23 22.34
C ALA A 105 0.75 7.79 22.62
N CYS A 106 2.05 7.63 22.88
CA CYS A 106 2.71 6.34 22.91
C CYS A 106 3.11 5.87 24.32
N GLY A 107 3.14 6.78 25.30
CA GLY A 107 3.31 6.48 26.73
C GLY A 107 2.05 5.99 27.44
#